data_AF-A0A060CI12-F1
#
_entry.id   AF-A0A060CI12-F1
#
_cell.length_a   1.000
_cell.length_b   1.000
_cell.length_c   1.000
_cell.angle_alpha   90.00
_cell.angle_beta   90.00
_cell.angle_gamma   90.00
#
_symmetry.space_group_name_H-M   'P 1'
#
loop_
_entity.id
_entity.type
_entity.pdbx_description
1 polymer ?
#
loop_
_entity_poly.entity_id
_entity_poly.type
_entity_poly.pdbx_seq_one_letter_code
_entity_poly.pdbx_strand_id
1 'polypeptide(L)'
;KHIPAWFYKEWINHVQDVATKPLFIVAEYWSHEVDKLQQYIAMVDGKTLLFDAPLQMKFHEASRQGCEYDMRQIFSGTLVEADPFHAVTLVTNHDTQRCSAG
;
A
#
# COMPACT_ATOMS: atom_id res chain seq x y z
N LYS A 1 -11.67 0.14 -2.75
CA LYS A 1 -12.27 1.34 -2.09
C LYS A 1 -13.78 1.24 -1.77
N HIS A 2 -14.40 0.05 -1.79
CA HIS A 2 -15.86 -0.11 -1.67
C HIS A 2 -16.35 -0.78 -0.36
N ILE A 3 -15.43 -1.18 0.53
CA ILE A 3 -15.76 -1.68 1.87
C ILE A 3 -15.55 -0.53 2.87
N PRO A 4 -16.52 -0.24 3.75
CA PRO A 4 -16.36 0.82 4.72
C PRO A 4 -15.27 0.45 5.75
N ALA A 5 -14.43 1.42 6.11
CA ALA A 5 -13.28 1.18 6.99
C ALA A 5 -13.68 0.60 8.36
N TRP A 6 -14.85 0.98 8.90
CA TRP A 6 -15.36 0.44 10.15
C TRP A 6 -15.60 -1.08 10.09
N PHE A 7 -16.14 -1.58 8.98
CA PHE A 7 -16.39 -3.01 8.79
C PHE A 7 -15.06 -3.77 8.71
N TYR A 8 -14.09 -3.22 7.98
CA TYR A 8 -12.78 -3.82 7.85
C TYR A 8 -12.06 -3.89 9.21
N LYS A 9 -12.17 -2.84 10.03
CA LYS A 9 -11.68 -2.81 11.41
C LYS A 9 -12.31 -3.90 12.28
N GLU A 10 -13.63 -4.05 12.24
CA GLU A 10 -14.33 -5.10 12.99
C GLU A 10 -13.93 -6.50 12.52
N TRP A 11 -13.79 -6.68 11.20
CA TRP A 11 -13.33 -7.93 10.62
C TRP A 11 -11.90 -8.29 11.05
N ILE A 12 -10.97 -7.33 11.04
CA ILE A 12 -9.60 -7.54 11.54
C ILE A 12 -9.63 -7.98 13.01
N ASN A 13 -10.41 -7.29 13.85
CA ASN A 13 -10.51 -7.64 15.27
C ASN A 13 -11.04 -9.07 15.45
N HIS A 14 -12.14 -9.40 14.76
CA HIS A 14 -12.74 -10.73 14.85
C HIS A 14 -11.77 -11.83 14.41
N VAL A 15 -11.07 -11.61 13.30
CA VAL A 15 -10.14 -12.60 12.73
C VAL A 15 -8.91 -12.78 13.61
N GLN A 16 -8.39 -11.71 14.24
CA GLN A 16 -7.31 -11.82 15.22
C GLN A 16 -7.75 -12.55 16.50
N ASP A 17 -8.97 -12.31 16.98
CA ASP A 17 -9.49 -12.93 18.21
C ASP A 17 -9.70 -14.45 18.07
N VAL A 18 -10.15 -14.90 16.90
CA VAL A 18 -10.40 -16.33 16.65
C VAL A 18 -9.18 -17.09 16.16
N ALA A 19 -8.14 -16.38 15.70
CA ALA A 19 -6.93 -17.00 15.20
C ALA A 19 -6.07 -17.53 16.35
N THR A 20 -5.51 -18.73 16.16
CA THR A 20 -4.58 -19.34 17.13
C THR A 20 -3.19 -18.71 17.09
N LYS A 21 -2.93 -17.83 16.13
CA LYS A 21 -1.67 -17.11 15.91
C LYS A 21 -1.95 -15.72 15.35
N PRO A 22 -1.10 -14.71 15.62
CA PRO A 22 -1.23 -13.39 15.01
C PRO A 22 -1.23 -13.49 13.48
N LEU A 23 -2.25 -12.91 12.85
CA LEU A 23 -2.37 -12.88 11.39
C LEU A 23 -1.76 -11.60 10.83
N PHE A 24 -0.96 -11.75 9.78
CA PHE A 24 -0.42 -10.63 9.01
C PHE A 24 -1.45 -10.22 7.95
N ILE A 25 -2.03 -9.02 8.09
CA ILE A 25 -3.14 -8.55 7.25
C ILE A 25 -2.70 -7.34 6.44
N VAL A 26 -2.68 -7.52 5.12
CA VAL A 26 -2.42 -6.44 4.16
C VAL A 26 -3.72 -6.10 3.44
N ALA A 27 -4.11 -4.83 3.48
CA ALA A 27 -5.27 -4.33 2.75
C ALA A 27 -4.85 -3.70 1.42
N GLU A 28 -5.55 -4.05 0.35
CA GLU A 28 -5.38 -3.41 -0.95
C GLU A 28 -6.18 -2.09 -1.00
N TYR A 29 -5.64 -1.05 -0.37
CA TYR A 29 -6.12 0.32 -0.54
C TYR A 29 -5.26 1.03 -1.59
N TRP A 30 -5.71 1.00 -2.85
CA TRP A 30 -4.96 1.61 -3.95
C TRP A 30 -5.20 3.13 -4.04
N SER A 31 -4.21 3.91 -3.60
CA SER A 31 -4.17 5.37 -3.75
C SER A 31 -2.73 5.84 -3.91
N HIS A 32 -2.51 6.85 -4.77
CA HIS A 32 -1.20 7.50 -4.93
C HIS A 32 -1.03 8.69 -3.97
N GLU A 33 -2.03 8.98 -3.14
CA GLU A 33 -1.97 10.05 -2.13
C GLU A 33 -1.65 9.44 -0.77
N VAL A 34 -0.45 9.73 -0.24
CA VAL A 34 0.02 9.21 1.06
C VAL A 34 -0.94 9.57 2.19
N ASP A 35 -1.49 10.78 2.19
CA ASP A 35 -2.45 11.23 3.20
C ASP A 35 -3.68 10.33 3.28
N LYS A 36 -4.18 9.82 2.14
CA LYS A 36 -5.32 8.90 2.10
C LYS A 36 -4.95 7.53 2.66
N LEU A 37 -3.72 7.07 2.42
CA LEU A 37 -3.21 5.81 2.98
C LEU A 37 -3.08 5.92 4.50
N GLN A 38 -2.49 7.01 5.01
CA GLN A 38 -2.35 7.25 6.44
C GLN A 38 -3.70 7.42 7.13
N GLN A 39 -4.65 8.13 6.52
CA GLN A 39 -6.01 8.24 7.03
C GLN A 39 -6.68 6.87 7.13
N TYR A 40 -6.53 6.01 6.13
CA TYR A 40 -7.09 4.67 6.17
C TYR A 40 -6.48 3.81 7.27
N ILE A 41 -5.14 3.84 7.42
CA ILE A 41 -4.42 3.16 8.52
C ILE A 41 -4.97 3.63 9.88
N ALA A 42 -5.16 4.95 10.05
CA ALA A 42 -5.72 5.51 11.28
C ALA A 42 -7.17 5.05 11.54
N MET A 43 -8.01 4.97 10.50
CA MET A 43 -9.40 4.50 10.64
C MET A 43 -9.51 3.06 11.12
N VAL A 44 -8.48 2.24 10.93
CA VAL A 44 -8.42 0.83 11.36
C VAL A 44 -7.46 0.61 12.54
N ASP A 45 -7.12 1.68 13.26
CA ASP A 45 -6.20 1.68 14.42
C ASP A 45 -4.81 1.08 14.14
N GLY A 46 -4.28 1.23 12.92
CA GLY A 46 -2.97 0.67 12.55
C GLY A 46 -2.94 -0.86 12.45
N LYS A 47 -4.10 -1.52 12.45
CA LYS A 47 -4.17 -3.00 12.49
C LYS A 47 -3.97 -3.68 11.14
N THR A 48 -3.54 -2.92 10.12
CA THR A 48 -3.30 -3.46 8.77
C THR A 48 -2.09 -2.78 8.15
N LEU A 49 -1.45 -3.49 7.23
CA LEU A 49 -0.46 -2.91 6.32
C LEU A 49 -1.13 -2.55 5.00
N LEU A 50 -0.57 -1.57 4.30
CA LEU A 50 -1.00 -1.16 2.97
C LEU A 50 0.13 -1.32 1.95
N PHE A 51 -0.26 -1.54 0.70
CA PHE A 51 0.65 -1.51 -0.43
C PHE A 51 1.12 -0.09 -0.74
N ASP A 52 2.42 0.09 -0.94
CA ASP A 52 3.01 1.39 -1.30
C ASP A 52 2.85 1.67 -2.80
N ALA A 53 1.62 1.97 -3.20
CA ALA A 53 1.29 2.39 -4.57
C ALA A 53 2.03 3.67 -5.01
N PRO A 54 2.26 4.69 -4.16
CA PRO A 54 3.10 5.84 -4.51
C PRO A 54 4.53 5.43 -4.91
N LEU A 55 5.16 4.51 -4.16
CA LEU A 55 6.49 4.01 -4.50
C LEU A 55 6.49 3.23 -5.83
N GLN A 56 5.45 2.43 -6.09
CA GLN A 56 5.31 1.73 -7.37
C GLN A 56 5.24 2.72 -8.55
N MET A 57 4.53 3.85 -8.38
CA MET A 57 4.46 4.91 -9.39
C MET A 57 5.83 5.58 -9.60
N LYS A 58 6.60 5.82 -8.52
CA LYS A 58 7.97 6.35 -8.59
C LYS A 58 8.90 5.44 -9.38
N PHE A 59 8.83 4.12 -9.17
CA PHE A 59 9.58 3.16 -9.98
C PHE A 59 9.17 3.20 -11.46
N HIS A 60 7.87 3.34 -11.75
CA HIS A 60 7.39 3.49 -13.12
C HIS A 60 7.95 4.75 -13.79
N GLU A 61 7.94 5.90 -13.11
CA GLU A 61 8.49 7.16 -13.62
C GLU A 61 9.99 7.06 -13.85
N ALA A 62 10.75 6.55 -12.87
CA ALA A 62 12.19 6.36 -12.98
C ALA A 62 12.55 5.45 -14.17
N SER A 63 11.79 4.37 -14.41
CA SER A 63 12.01 3.47 -15.55
C SER A 63 11.82 4.15 -16.91
N ARG A 64 10.98 5.18 -16.99
CA ARG A 64 10.69 5.91 -18.23
C ARG A 64 11.64 7.08 -18.47
N GLN A 65 12.10 7.72 -17.41
CA GLN A 65 12.99 8.88 -17.47
C GLN A 65 14.47 8.49 -17.53
N GLY A 66 14.83 7.26 -17.12
CA GLY A 66 16.20 6.76 -17.23
C GLY A 66 17.18 7.61 -16.40
N CYS A 67 18.26 8.09 -17.04
CA CYS A 67 19.30 8.87 -16.36
C CYS A 67 18.85 10.27 -15.89
N GLU A 68 17.71 10.78 -16.39
CA GLU A 68 17.19 12.10 -16.03
C GLU A 68 16.41 12.10 -14.70
N TYR A 69 16.05 10.91 -14.18
CA TYR A 69 15.33 10.82 -12.92
C TYR A 69 16.27 11.06 -11.73
N ASP A 70 15.89 11.99 -10.84
CA ASP A 70 16.61 12.20 -9.59
C ASP A 70 16.33 11.06 -8.60
N MET A 71 17.23 10.06 -8.59
CA MET A 71 17.14 8.90 -7.69
C MET A 71 17.09 9.26 -6.20
N ARG A 72 17.53 10.46 -5.80
CA ARG A 72 17.40 10.93 -4.41
C ARG A 72 15.94 11.11 -3.98
N GLN A 73 15.03 11.25 -4.94
CA GLN A 73 13.60 11.47 -4.73
C GLN A 73 12.77 10.17 -4.81
N ILE A 74 13.40 8.99 -4.95
CA ILE A 74 12.69 7.73 -5.19
C ILE A 74 11.74 7.35 -4.05
N PHE A 75 12.09 7.67 -2.81
CA PHE A 75 11.26 7.43 -1.62
C PHE A 75 10.44 8.65 -1.21
N SER A 76 10.64 9.82 -1.83
CA SER A 76 9.94 11.03 -1.40
C SER A 76 8.46 10.98 -1.76
N GLY A 77 7.60 11.25 -0.77
CA GLY A 77 6.15 11.19 -0.90
C GLY A 77 5.63 9.77 -1.06
N THR A 78 6.29 8.80 -0.40
CA THR A 78 5.88 7.38 -0.40
C THR A 78 5.39 6.94 0.97
N LEU A 79 4.63 5.84 1.03
CA LEU A 79 4.14 5.34 2.31
C LEU A 79 5.30 4.83 3.17
N VAL A 80 6.32 4.22 2.57
CA VAL A 80 7.49 3.73 3.32
C VAL A 80 8.31 4.87 3.96
N GLU A 81 8.31 6.06 3.35
CA GLU A 81 8.92 7.25 3.97
C GLU A 81 8.09 7.76 5.16
N ALA A 82 6.77 7.79 5.02
CA ALA A 82 5.88 8.36 6.03
C ALA A 82 5.55 7.41 7.20
N ASP A 83 5.41 6.11 6.92
CA ASP A 83 5.06 5.07 7.89
C ASP A 83 5.62 3.70 7.47
N PRO A 84 6.91 3.44 7.74
CA PRO A 84 7.58 2.21 7.31
C PRO A 84 7.04 0.94 7.98
N PHE A 85 6.32 1.04 9.11
CA PHE A 85 5.79 -0.11 9.83
C PHE A 85 4.49 -0.64 9.23
N HIS A 86 3.78 0.19 8.45
CA HIS A 86 2.52 -0.17 7.79
C HIS A 86 2.66 -0.23 6.26
N ALA A 87 3.87 -0.11 5.72
CA ALA A 87 4.14 -0.15 4.30
C ALA A 87 4.60 -1.55 3.83
N VAL A 88 3.91 -2.09 2.82
CA VAL A 88 4.39 -3.22 2.01
C VAL A 88 4.85 -2.67 0.67
N THR A 89 6.17 -2.57 0.48
CA THR A 89 6.77 -2.08 -0.76
C THR A 89 6.69 -3.12 -1.86
N LEU A 90 6.21 -2.73 -3.03
CA LEU A 90 6.11 -3.59 -4.21
C LEU A 90 6.74 -2.92 -5.43
N VAL A 91 7.27 -3.74 -6.34
CA VAL A 91 7.79 -3.27 -7.64
C VAL A 91 6.75 -3.48 -8.74
N THR A 92 5.97 -4.57 -8.67
CA THR A 92 4.88 -4.89 -9.61
C THR A 92 3.72 -5.56 -8.87
N ASN A 93 2.50 -5.41 -9.38
CA ASN A 93 1.32 -6.18 -8.96
C ASN A 93 0.64 -6.81 -10.19
N HIS A 94 -0.22 -7.81 -10.01
CA HIS A 94 -1.01 -8.43 -11.09
C HIS A 94 -1.85 -7.40 -11.88
N ASP A 95 -2.36 -6.35 -11.22
CA ASP A 95 -3.04 -5.21 -11.87
C ASP A 95 -2.15 -4.35 -12.78
N THR A 96 -0.82 -4.49 -12.68
CA THR A 96 0.15 -3.76 -13.53
C THR A 96 0.69 -4.62 -14.68
N GLN A 97 0.33 -5.91 -14.75
CA GLN A 97 0.57 -6.70 -15.95
C GLN A 97 -0.44 -6.29 -17.02
N ARG A 98 0.07 -5.77 -18.15
CA ARG A 98 -0.76 -5.67 -19.36
C ARG A 98 -1.24 -7.08 -19.69
N CYS A 99 -2.56 -7.28 -19.75
CA CYS A 99 -3.12 -8.40 -20.50
C CYS A 99 -2.62 -8.30 -21.95
N SER A 100 -1.53 -8.98 -22.28
CA SER A 100 -1.25 -9.39 -23.65
C SER A 100 -2.19 -10.53 -23.96
N ALA A 101 -3.40 -10.19 -24.42
CA ALA A 101 -4.19 -11.08 -25.24
C ALA A 101 -3.53 -11.12 -26.62
N GLY A 102 -2.88 -12.24 -26.93
CA GLY A 102 -2.55 -12.64 -28.29
C GLY A 102 -3.74 -13.25 -29.00
#